data_AF-A0A257WBD3-F1
#
_entry.id   AF-A0A257WBD3-F1
#
_cell.length_a   1.000
_cell.length_b   1.000
_cell.length_c   1.000
_cell.angle_alpha   90.00
_cell.angle_beta   90.00
_cell.angle_gamma   90.00
#
_symmetry.space_group_name_H-M   'P 1'
#
loop_
_entity.id
_entity.type
_entity.pdbx_description
1 polymer ?
#
loop_
_entity_poly.entity_id
_entity_poly.type
_entity_poly.pdbx_seq_one_letter_code
_entity_poly.pdbx_strand_id
1 'polypeptide(L)'
;MLITILPGYACQAQQELPADKNATHETVQLFRNLKKLSQKGYLFGHQDDLAYGVEWRYKENRSDVLESAGDYPGICGWDLGGIEKGDVNLDGVPFKKMKQFIRQGYERGGVITISWHLASPFGAPAGAWDTTKGSVASVNPGGSNHILYKEWLDRVAGFLSSLKGSKGEMIPILFRPFHEHTGGWFWWGKTHCTPFEYQTLWRFTWYYLTE
;
A
#
# COMPACT_ATOMS: atom_id res chain seq x y z
N MET A 1 41.72 -17.48 45.99
CA MET A 1 40.83 -17.96 44.91
C MET A 1 39.63 -17.03 44.89
N LEU A 2 39.66 -15.99 44.04
CA LEU A 2 38.54 -15.06 43.87
C LEU A 2 37.61 -15.61 42.78
N ILE A 3 36.36 -15.88 43.12
CA ILE A 3 35.30 -16.23 42.16
C ILE A 3 34.61 -14.92 41.79
N THR A 4 34.83 -14.46 40.56
CA THR A 4 34.12 -13.32 40.00
C THR A 4 32.86 -13.84 39.32
N ILE A 5 31.68 -13.52 39.86
CA ILE A 5 30.39 -13.78 39.23
C ILE A 5 30.10 -12.60 38.31
N LEU A 6 30.14 -12.82 37.00
CA LEU A 6 29.67 -11.82 36.02
C LEU A 6 28.14 -11.94 35.90
N PRO A 7 27.38 -10.85 36.09
CA PRO A 7 25.95 -10.84 35.83
C PRO A 7 25.72 -11.00 34.32
N GLY A 8 25.03 -12.07 33.95
CA GLY A 8 24.59 -12.28 32.57
C GLY A 8 23.61 -11.19 32.17
N TYR A 9 24.06 -10.25 31.35
CA TYR A 9 23.15 -9.38 30.62
C TYR A 9 22.42 -10.27 29.60
N ALA A 10 21.17 -10.61 29.88
CA ALA A 10 20.27 -11.13 28.88
C ALA A 10 20.15 -10.06 27.79
N CYS A 11 20.78 -10.30 26.63
CA CYS A 11 20.60 -9.49 25.44
C CYS A 11 19.14 -9.66 24.99
N GLN A 12 18.26 -8.77 25.42
CA GLN A 12 16.95 -8.63 24.79
C GLN A 12 17.20 -8.11 23.38
N ALA A 13 17.17 -9.03 22.40
CA ALA A 13 17.12 -8.66 21.00
C ALA A 13 15.93 -7.71 20.83
N GLN A 14 16.19 -6.47 20.44
CA GLN A 14 15.16 -5.47 20.19
C GLN A 14 14.23 -6.03 19.12
N GLN A 15 12.98 -6.30 19.49
CA GLN A 15 12.00 -6.87 18.59
C GLN A 15 11.76 -5.86 17.46
N GLU A 16 12.18 -6.17 16.24
CA GLU A 16 11.86 -5.34 15.09
C GLU A 16 10.35 -5.38 14.85
N LEU A 17 9.72 -4.21 14.89
CA LEU A 17 8.29 -4.02 14.72
C LEU A 17 8.00 -3.23 13.43
N PRO A 18 6.79 -3.34 12.86
CA PRO A 18 6.34 -2.45 11.79
C PRO A 18 6.35 -0.99 12.26
N ALA A 19 6.30 -0.05 11.30
CA ALA A 19 6.33 1.38 11.58
C ALA A 19 5.17 1.84 12.47
N ASP A 20 4.00 1.21 12.34
CA ASP A 20 2.85 1.40 13.24
C ASP A 20 3.02 0.54 14.48
N LYS A 21 3.11 1.17 15.65
CA LYS A 21 3.29 0.49 16.94
C LYS A 21 2.02 -0.21 17.42
N ASN A 22 0.87 0.19 16.90
CA ASN A 22 -0.44 -0.37 17.20
C ASN A 22 -0.91 -1.37 16.13
N ALA A 23 0.01 -1.76 15.22
CA ALA A 23 -0.28 -2.72 14.17
C ALA A 23 -0.89 -4.01 14.74
N THR A 24 -1.86 -4.58 14.01
CA THR A 24 -2.51 -5.83 14.41
C THR A 24 -1.51 -6.98 14.51
N HIS A 25 -1.94 -8.05 15.19
CA HIS A 25 -1.18 -9.29 15.26
C HIS A 25 -0.77 -9.79 13.86
N GLU A 26 -1.71 -9.82 12.92
CA GLU A 26 -1.50 -10.29 11.54
C GLU A 26 -0.47 -9.42 10.80
N THR A 27 -0.50 -8.10 10.98
CA THR A 27 0.46 -7.17 10.36
C THR A 27 1.87 -7.35 10.92
N VAL A 28 2.00 -7.51 12.24
CA VAL A 28 3.28 -7.82 12.89
C VAL A 28 3.84 -9.16 12.39
N GLN A 29 2.98 -10.17 12.21
CA GLN A 29 3.39 -11.46 11.69
C GLN A 29 3.80 -11.40 10.21
N LEU A 30 3.07 -10.66 9.36
CA LEU A 30 3.48 -10.42 7.98
C LEU A 30 4.88 -9.78 7.93
N PHE A 31 5.11 -8.71 8.68
CA PHE A 31 6.40 -8.02 8.73
C PHE A 31 7.56 -8.96 9.08
N ARG A 32 7.40 -9.77 10.13
CA ARG A 32 8.40 -10.76 10.55
C ARG A 32 8.63 -11.83 9.51
N ASN A 33 7.55 -12.32 8.89
CA ASN A 33 7.62 -13.36 7.86
C ASN A 33 8.35 -12.85 6.62
N LEU A 34 8.10 -11.63 6.16
CA LEU A 34 8.80 -11.03 5.02
C LEU A 34 10.31 -10.92 5.28
N LYS A 35 10.72 -10.49 6.47
CA LYS A 35 12.15 -10.46 6.85
C LYS A 35 12.80 -11.84 6.89
N LYS A 36 12.07 -12.85 7.37
CA LYS A 36 12.56 -14.23 7.39
C LYS A 36 12.66 -14.81 5.98
N LEU A 37 11.68 -14.54 5.13
CA LEU A 37 11.63 -15.02 3.75
C LEU A 37 12.71 -14.39 2.87
N SER A 38 13.07 -13.12 3.12
CA SER A 38 14.13 -12.45 2.36
C SER A 38 15.50 -13.11 2.51
N GLN A 39 15.70 -13.96 3.53
CA GLN A 39 16.93 -14.75 3.71
C GLN A 39 16.92 -16.07 2.93
N LYS A 40 15.78 -16.45 2.34
CA LYS A 40 15.59 -17.73 1.65
C LYS A 40 15.37 -17.58 0.14
N GLY A 41 14.87 -16.44 -0.30
CA GLY A 41 14.59 -16.18 -1.71
C GLY A 41 13.70 -14.97 -1.91
N TYR A 42 13.04 -14.95 -3.06
CA TYR A 42 12.17 -13.86 -3.48
C TYR A 42 10.73 -14.33 -3.60
N LEU A 43 9.79 -13.46 -3.24
CA LEU A 43 8.38 -13.64 -3.57
C LEU A 43 8.12 -12.99 -4.92
N PHE A 44 7.51 -13.74 -5.84
CA PHE A 44 7.01 -13.20 -7.10
C PHE A 44 5.68 -12.48 -6.87
N GLY A 45 5.51 -11.31 -7.49
CA GLY A 45 4.31 -10.49 -7.38
C GLY A 45 3.73 -10.11 -8.73
N HIS A 46 2.40 -10.02 -8.80
CA HIS A 46 1.68 -9.60 -10.00
C HIS A 46 0.55 -8.63 -9.64
N GLN A 47 0.42 -7.55 -10.41
CA GLN A 47 -0.59 -6.51 -10.24
C GLN A 47 -1.91 -6.95 -10.90
N ASP A 48 -3.03 -6.75 -10.21
CA ASP A 48 -4.39 -7.00 -10.71
C ASP A 48 -4.68 -8.45 -11.16
N ASP A 49 -3.84 -9.38 -10.71
CA ASP A 49 -3.76 -10.79 -11.16
C ASP A 49 -5.10 -11.56 -11.21
N LEU A 50 -6.00 -11.27 -10.27
CA LEU A 50 -7.32 -11.92 -10.19
C LEU A 50 -8.44 -11.15 -10.88
N ALA A 51 -8.19 -9.88 -11.24
CA ALA A 51 -9.20 -9.06 -11.87
C ALA A 51 -9.29 -9.32 -13.36
N TYR A 52 -8.16 -9.51 -14.03
CA TYR A 52 -8.10 -9.81 -15.46
C TYR A 52 -6.75 -10.38 -15.86
N GLY A 53 -6.74 -11.03 -17.02
CA GLY A 53 -5.55 -11.36 -17.78
C GLY A 53 -5.65 -10.78 -19.18
N VAL A 54 -4.77 -11.21 -20.07
CA VAL A 54 -4.74 -10.68 -21.46
C VAL A 54 -6.08 -10.90 -22.18
N GLU A 55 -6.69 -12.08 -22.02
CA GLU A 55 -7.87 -12.49 -22.79
C GLU A 55 -9.15 -12.66 -21.95
N TRP A 56 -9.12 -12.25 -20.68
CA TRP A 56 -10.27 -12.47 -19.78
C TRP A 56 -10.36 -11.42 -18.69
N ARG A 57 -11.58 -11.21 -18.18
CA ARG A 57 -11.86 -10.26 -17.11
C ARG A 57 -12.91 -10.81 -16.15
N TYR A 58 -12.67 -10.65 -14.85
CA TYR A 58 -13.52 -11.03 -13.73
C TYR A 58 -14.01 -12.48 -13.77
N LYS A 59 -13.14 -13.41 -14.19
CA LYS A 59 -13.42 -14.84 -14.15
C LYS A 59 -12.91 -15.41 -12.84
N GLU A 60 -13.77 -16.17 -12.18
CA GLU A 60 -13.44 -16.80 -10.91
C GLU A 60 -12.28 -17.79 -11.07
N ASN A 61 -11.36 -17.80 -10.10
CA ASN A 61 -10.20 -18.69 -10.05
C ASN A 61 -9.29 -18.64 -11.28
N ARG A 62 -9.25 -17.52 -12.00
CA ARG A 62 -8.29 -17.30 -13.09
C ARG A 62 -7.17 -16.36 -12.66
N SER A 63 -6.00 -16.59 -13.24
CA SER A 63 -4.77 -15.81 -13.13
C SER A 63 -3.87 -16.23 -14.28
N ASP A 64 -3.33 -15.29 -15.05
CA ASP A 64 -2.36 -15.62 -16.12
C ASP A 64 -1.10 -16.26 -15.53
N VAL A 65 -0.73 -15.92 -14.29
CA VAL A 65 0.38 -16.52 -13.55
C VAL A 65 0.07 -17.98 -13.22
N LEU A 66 -1.12 -18.26 -12.69
CA LEU A 66 -1.58 -19.64 -12.42
C LEU A 66 -1.53 -20.49 -13.69
N GLU A 67 -2.08 -19.97 -14.79
CA GLU A 67 -2.18 -20.69 -16.06
C GLU A 67 -0.82 -20.94 -16.72
N SER A 68 0.14 -20.03 -16.49
CA SER A 68 1.48 -20.12 -17.09
C SER A 68 2.48 -20.88 -16.23
N ALA A 69 2.40 -20.75 -14.91
CA ALA A 69 3.40 -21.23 -13.95
C ALA A 69 2.88 -22.32 -13.00
N GLY A 70 1.58 -22.62 -13.01
CA GLY A 70 0.96 -23.66 -12.20
C GLY A 70 0.62 -23.25 -10.76
N ASP A 71 0.85 -21.99 -10.37
CA ASP A 71 0.50 -21.45 -9.05
C ASP A 71 0.22 -19.93 -9.12
N TYR A 72 -0.51 -19.41 -8.14
CA TYR A 72 -0.78 -17.96 -8.00
C TYR A 72 0.48 -17.19 -7.58
N PRO A 73 0.54 -15.86 -7.82
CA PRO A 73 1.65 -15.05 -7.32
C PRO A 73 1.66 -15.00 -5.78
N GLY A 74 2.85 -15.02 -5.19
CA GLY A 74 3.02 -14.88 -3.74
C GLY A 74 2.66 -13.49 -3.22
N ILE A 75 2.70 -12.47 -4.07
CA ILE A 75 2.24 -11.10 -3.78
C ILE A 75 1.19 -10.68 -4.81
N CYS A 76 -0.01 -10.31 -4.34
CA CYS A 76 -1.08 -9.74 -5.16
C CYS A 76 -1.08 -8.21 -5.02
N GLY A 77 -0.82 -7.50 -6.11
CA GLY A 77 -0.83 -6.04 -6.17
C GLY A 77 -2.16 -5.44 -6.63
N TRP A 78 -2.53 -4.28 -6.10
CA TRP A 78 -3.74 -3.52 -6.44
C TRP A 78 -3.48 -2.02 -6.43
N ASP A 79 -4.30 -1.22 -7.11
CA ASP A 79 -4.14 0.25 -7.15
C ASP A 79 -5.42 1.01 -6.76
N LEU A 80 -5.27 2.03 -5.91
CA LEU A 80 -6.39 2.86 -5.45
C LEU A 80 -6.66 4.11 -6.29
N GLY A 81 -5.90 4.40 -7.35
CA GLY A 81 -6.15 5.58 -8.17
C GLY A 81 -7.59 5.60 -8.67
N GLY A 82 -8.31 6.70 -8.48
CA GLY A 82 -9.75 6.81 -8.75
C GLY A 82 -10.63 6.73 -7.50
N ILE A 83 -10.11 6.25 -6.36
CA ILE A 83 -10.84 6.20 -5.08
C ILE A 83 -11.34 7.57 -4.62
N GLU A 84 -10.63 8.63 -5.02
CA GLU A 84 -10.95 10.02 -4.73
C GLU A 84 -12.26 10.46 -5.39
N LYS A 85 -12.63 9.80 -6.50
CA LYS A 85 -13.69 10.25 -7.41
C LYS A 85 -14.91 9.34 -7.40
N GLY A 86 -14.75 8.03 -7.14
CA GLY A 86 -15.87 7.10 -7.21
C GLY A 86 -15.53 5.65 -6.87
N ASP A 87 -16.31 4.73 -7.45
CA ASP A 87 -16.34 3.32 -7.07
C ASP A 87 -15.48 2.39 -7.95
N VAL A 88 -14.72 2.97 -8.88
CA VAL A 88 -13.91 2.24 -9.86
C VAL A 88 -12.52 2.87 -9.90
N ASN A 89 -11.48 2.03 -9.94
CA ASN A 89 -10.12 2.52 -10.07
C ASN A 89 -9.81 3.01 -11.51
N LEU A 90 -8.61 3.57 -11.70
CA LEU A 90 -8.16 4.13 -12.96
C LEU A 90 -8.10 3.12 -14.13
N ASP A 91 -7.95 1.82 -13.83
CA ASP A 91 -7.90 0.72 -14.82
C ASP A 91 -9.27 0.06 -15.02
N GLY A 92 -10.32 0.63 -14.43
CA GLY A 92 -11.70 0.16 -14.57
C GLY A 92 -12.05 -1.01 -13.66
N VAL A 93 -11.23 -1.36 -12.65
CA VAL A 93 -11.53 -2.36 -11.62
C VAL A 93 -12.45 -1.75 -10.55
N PRO A 94 -13.68 -2.25 -10.37
CA PRO A 94 -14.56 -1.76 -9.32
C PRO A 94 -13.97 -2.06 -7.94
N PHE A 95 -13.93 -1.09 -7.04
CA PHE A 95 -13.41 -1.25 -5.67
C PHE A 95 -14.14 -2.36 -4.91
N LYS A 96 -15.44 -2.56 -5.17
CA LYS A 96 -16.19 -3.69 -4.61
C LYS A 96 -15.63 -5.05 -5.02
N LYS A 97 -15.24 -5.22 -6.29
CA LYS A 97 -14.58 -6.45 -6.77
C LYS A 97 -13.15 -6.56 -6.25
N MET A 98 -12.42 -5.45 -6.22
CA MET A 98 -11.07 -5.41 -5.64
C MET A 98 -11.04 -5.92 -4.20
N LYS A 99 -12.00 -5.53 -3.35
CA LYS A 99 -12.12 -6.08 -1.98
C LYS A 99 -12.32 -7.60 -1.97
N GLN A 100 -13.12 -8.13 -2.89
CA GLN A 100 -13.34 -9.58 -3.03
C GLN A 100 -12.04 -10.29 -3.42
N PHE A 101 -11.32 -9.76 -4.41
CA PHE A 101 -10.07 -10.33 -4.89
C PHE A 101 -8.93 -10.24 -3.86
N ILE A 102 -8.82 -9.11 -3.15
CA ILE A 102 -7.90 -8.96 -2.02
C ILE A 102 -8.16 -10.04 -0.96
N ARG A 103 -9.43 -10.22 -0.59
CA ARG A 103 -9.81 -11.25 0.39
C ARG A 103 -9.46 -12.65 -0.11
N GLN A 104 -9.73 -12.98 -1.38
CA GLN A 104 -9.35 -14.26 -1.96
C GLN A 104 -7.83 -14.49 -1.98
N GLY A 105 -7.04 -13.46 -2.34
CA GLY A 105 -5.58 -13.53 -2.31
C GLY A 105 -5.06 -13.77 -0.89
N TYR A 106 -5.59 -13.03 0.08
CA TYR A 106 -5.26 -13.19 1.50
C TYR A 106 -5.63 -14.59 2.03
N GLU A 107 -6.83 -15.08 1.73
CA GLU A 107 -7.31 -16.40 2.18
C GLU A 107 -6.49 -17.56 1.60
N ARG A 108 -5.86 -17.38 0.44
CA ARG A 108 -4.89 -18.32 -0.13
C ARG A 108 -3.49 -18.22 0.49
N GLY A 109 -3.25 -17.28 1.38
CA GLY A 109 -1.94 -17.02 1.99
C GLY A 109 -1.03 -16.07 1.20
N GLY A 110 -1.56 -15.40 0.17
CA GLY A 110 -0.85 -14.38 -0.58
C GLY A 110 -0.67 -13.09 0.22
N VAL A 111 0.44 -12.40 -0.02
CA VAL A 111 0.70 -11.06 0.53
C VAL A 111 -0.03 -10.02 -0.31
N ILE A 112 -0.66 -9.04 0.32
CA ILE A 112 -1.36 -7.97 -0.38
C ILE A 112 -0.52 -6.69 -0.36
N THR A 113 -0.31 -6.09 -1.53
CA THR A 113 0.29 -4.75 -1.67
C THR A 113 -0.65 -3.83 -2.43
N ILE A 114 -0.68 -2.56 -2.04
CA ILE A 114 -1.55 -1.56 -2.63
C ILE A 114 -0.73 -0.31 -2.96
N SER A 115 -0.71 0.06 -4.24
CA SER A 115 -0.21 1.36 -4.70
C SER A 115 -1.36 2.36 -4.86
N TRP A 116 -1.01 3.61 -5.14
CA TRP A 116 -2.00 4.66 -5.29
C TRP A 116 -1.57 5.69 -6.34
N HIS A 117 -2.12 5.56 -7.55
CA HIS A 117 -2.03 6.60 -8.58
C HIS A 117 -3.02 7.73 -8.29
N LEU A 118 -2.71 8.50 -7.25
CA LEU A 118 -3.54 9.57 -6.70
C LEU A 118 -3.82 10.67 -7.74
N ALA A 119 -5.09 11.07 -7.86
CA ALA A 119 -5.49 12.18 -8.72
C ALA A 119 -4.79 13.50 -8.35
N SER A 120 -4.44 14.31 -9.35
CA SER A 120 -3.96 15.67 -9.10
C SER A 120 -5.03 16.52 -8.40
N PRO A 121 -4.64 17.32 -7.38
CA PRO A 121 -5.54 18.21 -6.65
C PRO A 121 -6.08 19.37 -7.50
N PHE A 122 -5.50 19.62 -8.68
CA PHE A 122 -5.99 20.64 -9.62
C PHE A 122 -6.97 20.09 -10.66
N GLY A 123 -7.34 18.80 -10.57
CA GLY A 123 -8.51 18.25 -11.24
C GLY A 123 -8.35 18.00 -12.74
N ALA A 124 -7.13 17.94 -13.29
CA ALA A 124 -6.96 17.69 -14.72
C ALA A 124 -7.29 16.24 -15.12
N PRO A 125 -7.69 16.00 -16.38
CA PRO A 125 -7.98 14.67 -16.91
C PRO A 125 -6.83 13.67 -16.78
N ALA A 126 -5.58 14.16 -16.75
CA ALA A 126 -4.38 13.33 -16.69
C ALA A 126 -4.14 12.65 -15.32
N GLY A 127 -4.98 12.91 -14.30
CA GLY A 127 -4.92 12.18 -13.03
C GLY A 127 -3.57 12.32 -12.31
N ALA A 128 -2.89 11.21 -12.04
CA ALA A 128 -1.57 11.20 -11.41
C ALA A 128 -0.47 11.87 -12.27
N TRP A 129 -0.65 11.90 -13.59
CA TRP A 129 0.29 12.47 -14.55
C TRP A 129 0.09 13.96 -14.82
N ASP A 130 -0.86 14.62 -14.16
CA ASP A 130 -1.01 16.07 -14.21
C ASP A 130 0.05 16.77 -13.35
N THR A 131 1.19 17.07 -13.96
CA THR A 131 2.34 17.66 -13.27
C THR A 131 2.24 19.17 -13.06
N THR A 132 1.03 19.69 -12.84
CA THR A 132 0.82 21.11 -12.53
C THR A 132 1.63 21.49 -11.28
N LYS A 133 2.48 22.52 -11.41
CA LYS A 133 3.38 22.95 -10.33
C LYS A 133 2.60 23.42 -9.11
N GLY A 134 3.12 23.12 -7.92
CA GLY A 134 2.48 23.47 -6.66
C GLY A 134 1.41 22.47 -6.19
N SER A 135 1.23 21.33 -6.89
CA SER A 135 0.27 20.30 -6.47
C SER A 135 0.56 19.79 -5.06
N VAL A 136 1.82 19.42 -4.76
CA VAL A 136 2.24 18.98 -3.42
C VAL A 136 2.06 20.09 -2.38
N ALA A 137 2.49 21.31 -2.69
CA ALA A 137 2.32 22.46 -1.80
C ALA A 137 0.84 22.70 -1.46
N SER A 138 -0.05 22.52 -2.43
CA SER A 138 -1.49 22.76 -2.26
C SER A 138 -2.16 21.72 -1.34
N VAL A 139 -1.66 20.49 -1.26
CA VAL A 139 -2.24 19.43 -0.42
C VAL A 139 -1.57 19.30 0.94
N ASN A 140 -0.36 19.85 1.10
CA ASN A 140 0.31 19.92 2.40
C ASN A 140 -0.47 20.77 3.41
N PRO A 141 -0.27 20.57 4.73
CA PRO A 141 -0.93 21.38 5.76
C PRO A 141 -0.81 22.88 5.50
N GLY A 142 -1.95 23.58 5.50
CA GLY A 142 -2.05 25.02 5.17
C GLY A 142 -2.20 25.33 3.68
N GLY A 143 -2.06 24.34 2.79
CA GLY A 143 -2.30 24.49 1.36
C GLY A 143 -3.79 24.58 1.00
N SER A 144 -4.08 25.16 -0.17
CA SER A 144 -5.44 25.44 -0.65
C SER A 144 -6.31 24.20 -0.86
N ASN A 145 -5.69 23.05 -1.17
CA ASN A 145 -6.35 21.76 -1.41
C ASN A 145 -6.17 20.79 -0.24
N HIS A 146 -5.72 21.25 0.93
CA HIS A 146 -5.47 20.36 2.07
C HIS A 146 -6.75 19.69 2.59
N ILE A 147 -7.89 20.38 2.59
CA ILE A 147 -9.18 19.78 2.99
C ILE A 147 -9.58 18.68 2.01
N LEU A 148 -9.51 18.96 0.69
CA LEU A 148 -9.77 17.96 -0.35
C LEU A 148 -8.89 16.71 -0.18
N TYR A 149 -7.62 16.92 0.14
CA TYR A 149 -6.70 15.81 0.35
C TYR A 149 -7.07 14.93 1.55
N LYS A 150 -7.53 15.54 2.66
CA LYS A 150 -8.05 14.78 3.82
C LYS A 150 -9.30 13.96 3.46
N GLU A 151 -10.22 14.52 2.67
CA GLU A 151 -11.39 13.77 2.20
C GLU A 151 -10.98 12.54 1.37
N TRP A 152 -9.91 12.64 0.59
CA TRP A 152 -9.36 11.51 -0.15
C TRP A 152 -8.71 10.47 0.77
N LEU A 153 -7.99 10.91 1.81
CA LEU A 153 -7.45 10.03 2.83
C LEU A 153 -8.56 9.32 3.62
N ASP A 154 -9.68 9.98 3.92
CA ASP A 154 -10.83 9.36 4.58
C ASP A 154 -11.39 8.20 3.73
N ARG A 155 -11.44 8.38 2.40
CA ARG A 155 -11.87 7.31 1.49
C ARG A 155 -10.88 6.15 1.46
N VAL A 156 -9.57 6.44 1.44
CA VAL A 156 -8.52 5.41 1.54
C VAL A 156 -8.63 4.66 2.87
N ALA A 157 -8.75 5.38 4.00
CA ALA A 157 -8.92 4.78 5.32
C ALA A 157 -10.19 3.91 5.39
N GLY A 158 -11.30 4.39 4.85
CA GLY A 158 -12.56 3.64 4.75
C GLY A 158 -12.43 2.37 3.89
N PHE A 159 -11.67 2.42 2.80
CA PHE A 159 -11.39 1.24 1.99
C PHE A 159 -10.51 0.25 2.74
N LEU A 160 -9.36 0.68 3.25
CA LEU A 160 -8.37 -0.19 3.93
C LEU A 160 -8.96 -0.84 5.19
N SER A 161 -9.67 -0.08 6.02
CA SER A 161 -10.30 -0.60 7.25
C SER A 161 -11.41 -1.61 6.98
N SER A 162 -12.01 -1.59 5.79
CA SER A 162 -13.04 -2.54 5.36
C SER A 162 -12.49 -3.88 4.84
N LEU A 163 -11.17 -4.00 4.65
CA LEU A 163 -10.52 -5.23 4.20
C LEU A 163 -10.42 -6.22 5.37
N LYS A 164 -11.34 -7.18 5.41
CA LYS A 164 -11.41 -8.20 6.47
C LYS A 164 -11.27 -9.60 5.91
N GLY A 165 -10.54 -10.45 6.64
CA GLY A 165 -10.44 -11.88 6.39
C GLY A 165 -11.72 -12.64 6.77
N SER A 166 -11.69 -13.96 6.62
CA SER A 166 -12.84 -14.82 6.91
C SER A 166 -13.24 -14.86 8.38
N LYS A 167 -12.33 -14.51 9.30
CA LYS A 167 -12.58 -14.47 10.75
C LYS A 167 -12.87 -13.05 11.25
N GLY A 168 -12.95 -12.06 10.35
CA GLY A 168 -13.17 -10.66 10.69
C GLY A 168 -11.90 -9.88 11.09
N GLU A 169 -10.73 -10.53 11.04
CA GLU A 169 -9.42 -9.93 11.21
C GLU A 169 -9.11 -8.93 10.10
N MET A 170 -8.29 -7.91 10.38
CA MET A 170 -7.84 -6.99 9.33
C MET A 170 -6.79 -7.67 8.45
N ILE A 171 -6.97 -7.54 7.13
CA ILE A 171 -6.00 -8.02 6.15
C ILE A 171 -4.77 -7.10 6.20
N PRO A 172 -3.54 -7.61 6.44
CA PRO A 172 -2.33 -6.80 6.38
C PRO A 172 -2.03 -6.31 4.97
N ILE A 173 -1.69 -5.03 4.82
CA ILE A 173 -1.44 -4.40 3.52
C ILE A 173 -0.05 -3.77 3.50
N LEU A 174 0.73 -4.07 2.47
CA LEU A 174 1.92 -3.29 2.11
C LEU A 174 1.48 -2.07 1.30
N PHE A 175 1.19 -0.96 1.97
CA PHE A 175 0.74 0.27 1.32
C PHE A 175 1.93 1.10 0.82
N ARG A 176 1.90 1.51 -0.46
CA ARG A 176 3.01 2.16 -1.16
C ARG A 176 2.52 3.42 -1.91
N PRO A 177 2.18 4.51 -1.18
CA PRO A 177 1.80 5.78 -1.79
C PRO A 177 3.04 6.51 -2.36
N PHE A 178 2.81 7.47 -3.27
CA PHE A 178 3.83 8.37 -3.83
C PHE A 178 5.07 7.68 -4.39
N HIS A 179 4.88 6.55 -5.07
CA HIS A 179 5.98 5.81 -5.68
C HIS A 179 6.67 6.61 -6.77
N GLU A 180 7.93 6.24 -7.06
CA GLU A 180 8.71 6.82 -8.16
C GLU A 180 8.93 8.34 -8.07
N HIS A 181 8.85 8.91 -6.86
CA HIS A 181 9.01 10.34 -6.60
C HIS A 181 10.34 10.94 -7.05
N THR A 182 11.38 10.14 -7.31
CA THR A 182 12.66 10.62 -7.86
C THR A 182 12.56 10.98 -9.35
N GLY A 183 11.54 10.47 -10.04
CA GLY A 183 11.17 10.84 -11.40
C GLY A 183 10.37 12.15 -11.48
N GLY A 184 9.85 12.44 -12.67
CA GLY A 184 9.10 13.67 -12.96
C GLY A 184 7.78 13.46 -13.70
N TRP A 185 7.29 12.23 -13.80
CA TRP A 185 6.04 11.90 -14.50
C TRP A 185 4.79 11.96 -13.62
N PHE A 186 4.93 11.93 -12.30
CA PHE A 186 3.84 12.14 -11.36
C PHE A 186 3.90 13.52 -10.72
N TRP A 187 2.76 14.07 -10.31
CA TRP A 187 2.69 15.41 -9.71
C TRP A 187 3.40 15.54 -8.36
N TRP A 188 3.68 14.42 -7.69
CA TRP A 188 4.54 14.34 -6.49
C TRP A 188 6.03 14.09 -6.80
N GLY A 189 6.41 14.11 -8.07
CA GLY A 189 7.77 13.87 -8.52
C GLY A 189 8.74 15.00 -8.20
N LYS A 190 10.04 14.69 -8.18
CA LYS A 190 11.17 15.55 -7.81
C LYS A 190 11.21 16.88 -8.57
N THR A 191 10.73 16.92 -9.81
CA THR A 191 10.72 18.14 -10.62
C THR A 191 9.58 19.09 -10.28
N HIS A 192 8.62 18.66 -9.45
CA HIS A 192 7.35 19.36 -9.18
C HIS A 192 7.17 19.75 -7.72
N CYS A 193 8.02 19.25 -6.82
CA CYS A 193 8.08 19.65 -5.42
C CYS A 193 9.49 19.56 -4.84
N THR A 194 9.72 20.30 -3.75
CA THR A 194 10.93 20.20 -2.95
C THR A 194 10.98 18.93 -2.11
N PRO A 195 12.17 18.46 -1.68
CA PRO A 195 12.27 17.36 -0.73
C PRO A 195 11.50 17.59 0.58
N PHE A 196 11.44 18.83 1.06
CA PHE A 196 10.71 19.18 2.27
C PHE A 196 9.19 18.99 2.07
N GLU A 197 8.65 19.47 0.95
CA GLU A 197 7.23 19.31 0.63
C GLU A 197 6.85 17.83 0.48
N TYR A 198 7.68 17.03 -0.20
CA TYR A 198 7.45 15.59 -0.35
C TYR A 198 7.49 14.86 1.01
N GLN A 199 8.47 15.15 1.85
CA GLN A 199 8.57 14.56 3.19
C GLN A 199 7.39 14.96 4.08
N THR A 200 6.90 16.19 3.94
CA THR A 200 5.71 16.67 4.65
C THR A 200 4.48 15.91 4.21
N LEU A 201 4.28 15.75 2.90
CA LEU A 201 3.18 14.96 2.32
C LEU A 201 3.21 13.52 2.83
N TRP A 202 4.37 12.85 2.74
CA TRP A 202 4.54 11.48 3.20
C TRP A 202 4.23 11.32 4.70
N ARG A 203 4.82 12.19 5.54
CA ARG A 203 4.62 12.14 7.00
C ARG A 203 3.19 12.44 7.40
N PHE A 204 2.55 13.41 6.74
CA PHE A 204 1.15 13.72 6.98
C PHE A 204 0.25 12.54 6.61
N THR A 205 0.50 11.91 5.45
CA THR A 205 -0.23 10.71 5.01
C THR A 205 -0.12 9.58 6.04
N TRP A 206 1.10 9.32 6.50
CA TRP A 206 1.35 8.33 7.54
C TRP A 206 0.56 8.67 8.80
N TYR A 207 0.77 9.87 9.35
CA TYR A 207 0.12 10.33 10.58
C TYR A 207 -1.41 10.23 10.48
N TYR A 208 -2.00 10.74 9.40
CA TYR A 208 -3.45 10.77 9.21
C TYR A 208 -4.08 9.38 9.10
N LEU A 209 -3.35 8.38 8.59
CA LEU A 209 -3.85 7.01 8.45
C LEU A 209 -3.60 6.14 9.68
N THR A 210 -2.77 6.57 10.63
CA THR A 210 -2.37 5.75 11.79
C THR A 210 -2.74 6.33 13.15
N GLU A 211 -3.04 7.64 13.24
CA GLU A 211 -3.36 8.35 14.48
C GLU A 211 -4.78 8.95 14.45
#